data_AF-A0A081P2D4-F1
#
_entry.id   AF-A0A081P2D4-F1
#
_cell.length_a   1.000
_cell.length_b   1.000
_cell.length_c   1.000
_cell.angle_alpha   90.00
_cell.angle_beta   90.00
_cell.angle_gamma   90.00
#
_symmetry.space_group_name_H-M   'P 1'
#
loop_
_entity.id
_entity.type
_entity.pdbx_description
1 polymer ?
#
loop_
_entity_poly.entity_id
_entity_poly.type
_entity_poly.pdbx_seq_one_letter_code
_entity_poly.pdbx_strand_id
1 'polypeptide(L)'
;MRKKLQVFISSTFADLVAERQAAVEAVLKAGHIPAGIGIEPFFLESPMETIKRWIDESDVYILILGGIYGTMLPDDSKSYTHWEYDYAGELGKPRFALVLTDEALRQKPYDFVVMSDYEKFQEFKQSVMEDVSIFHIAEEWHVRWVIHEKLKEYRGRDDLNGWVSGKDIPDVQKLLEENARLNAELEKYKRADK
;
A
#
# COMPACT_ATOMS: atom_id res chain seq x y z
N MET A 1 -0.05 -2.85 -21.90
CA MET A 1 -1.33 -3.13 -21.19
C MET A 1 -1.60 -2.00 -20.21
N ARG A 2 -2.86 -1.62 -19.97
CA ARG A 2 -3.19 -0.55 -19.01
C ARG A 2 -3.23 -1.13 -17.60
N LYS A 3 -2.09 -1.11 -16.89
CA LYS A 3 -2.02 -1.63 -15.52
C LYS A 3 -2.62 -0.67 -14.49
N LYS A 4 -3.25 -1.24 -13.46
CA LYS A 4 -3.77 -0.56 -12.27
C LYS A 4 -3.03 -1.08 -11.06
N LEU A 5 -2.28 -0.21 -10.38
CA LEU A 5 -1.69 -0.55 -9.10
C LEU A 5 -2.75 -0.71 -8.00
N GLN A 6 -2.56 -1.70 -7.13
CA GLN A 6 -3.23 -1.78 -5.83
C GLN A 6 -2.39 -1.04 -4.79
N VAL A 7 -3.03 -0.20 -3.99
CA VAL A 7 -2.39 0.74 -3.07
C VAL A 7 -2.93 0.49 -1.66
N PHE A 8 -2.09 -0.03 -0.77
CA PHE A 8 -2.44 -0.20 0.63
C PHE A 8 -2.33 1.14 1.37
N ILE A 9 -3.40 1.57 2.03
CA ILE A 9 -3.46 2.81 2.81
C ILE A 9 -3.49 2.44 4.30
N SER A 10 -2.38 2.67 5.00
CA SER A 10 -2.25 2.47 6.43
C SER A 10 -2.37 3.79 7.19
N SER A 11 -3.15 3.79 8.27
CA SER A 11 -3.31 4.91 9.19
C SER A 11 -4.07 4.50 10.45
N THR A 12 -3.96 5.31 11.50
CA THR A 12 -4.86 5.23 12.66
C THR A 12 -6.27 5.68 12.28
N PHE A 13 -7.31 5.13 12.94
CA PHE A 13 -8.69 5.27 12.47
C PHE A 13 -9.37 6.55 12.95
N ALA A 14 -9.49 6.74 14.26
CA ALA A 14 -10.35 7.77 14.83
C ALA A 14 -9.92 9.20 14.48
N ASP A 15 -8.62 9.46 14.41
CA ASP A 15 -8.05 10.80 14.22
C ASP A 15 -7.83 11.19 12.74
N LEU A 16 -7.80 10.22 11.83
CA LEU A 16 -7.43 10.41 10.42
C LEU A 16 -8.52 10.04 9.42
N VAL A 17 -9.80 10.03 9.83
CA VAL A 17 -10.93 9.66 8.96
C VAL A 17 -10.94 10.48 7.66
N ALA A 18 -10.75 11.80 7.77
CA ALA A 18 -10.82 12.70 6.62
C ALA A 18 -9.63 12.51 5.66
N GLU A 19 -8.43 12.36 6.20
CA GLU A 19 -7.21 12.12 5.43
C GLU A 19 -7.25 10.75 4.74
N ARG A 20 -7.74 9.72 5.43
CA ARG A 20 -7.93 8.39 4.85
C ARG A 20 -8.94 8.42 3.71
N GLN A 21 -10.07 9.10 3.88
CA GLN A 21 -11.08 9.27 2.84
C GLN A 21 -10.49 10.02 1.63
N ALA A 22 -9.74 11.10 1.87
CA ALA A 22 -9.03 11.83 0.83
C ALA A 22 -8.03 10.94 0.07
N ALA A 23 -7.33 10.04 0.78
CA ALA A 23 -6.41 9.09 0.17
C ALA A 23 -7.12 8.07 -0.71
N VAL A 24 -8.20 7.45 -0.23
CA VAL A 24 -9.03 6.51 -1.00
C VAL A 24 -9.54 7.17 -2.28
N GLU A 25 -10.10 8.37 -2.17
CA GLU A 25 -10.57 9.16 -3.33
C GLU A 25 -9.46 9.46 -4.33
N ALA A 26 -8.27 9.83 -3.84
CA ALA A 26 -7.13 10.15 -4.69
C ALA A 26 -6.63 8.93 -5.47
N VAL A 27 -6.51 7.78 -4.81
CA VAL A 27 -6.15 6.50 -5.45
C VAL A 27 -7.16 6.14 -6.54
N LEU A 28 -8.46 6.23 -6.24
CA LEU A 28 -9.53 5.95 -7.21
C LEU A 28 -9.49 6.90 -8.40
N LYS A 29 -9.35 8.22 -8.16
CA LYS A 29 -9.27 9.25 -9.21
C LYS A 29 -8.01 9.11 -10.06
N ALA A 30 -6.91 8.60 -9.51
CA ALA A 30 -5.70 8.24 -10.25
C ALA A 30 -5.90 6.99 -11.13
N GLY A 31 -7.02 6.26 -10.99
CA GLY A 31 -7.35 5.07 -11.75
C GLY A 31 -6.80 3.78 -11.16
N HIS A 32 -6.38 3.82 -9.89
CA HIS A 32 -5.79 2.71 -9.12
C HIS A 32 -6.80 2.10 -8.15
N ILE A 33 -6.40 1.04 -7.44
CA ILE A 33 -7.27 0.25 -6.56
C ILE A 33 -6.82 0.50 -5.12
N PRO A 34 -7.63 1.16 -4.26
CA PRO A 34 -7.29 1.30 -2.85
C PRO A 34 -7.55 -0.01 -2.09
N ALA A 35 -6.68 -0.33 -1.14
CA ALA A 35 -6.82 -1.44 -0.18
C ALA A 35 -6.46 -0.94 1.23
N GLY A 36 -6.99 -1.57 2.28
CA GLY A 36 -6.69 -1.22 3.67
C GLY A 36 -7.89 -1.30 4.60
N ILE A 37 -7.63 -1.38 5.91
CA ILE A 37 -8.67 -1.46 6.93
C ILE A 37 -9.53 -0.20 6.94
N GLY A 38 -10.84 -0.35 7.17
CA GLY A 38 -11.80 0.74 7.21
C GLY A 38 -12.45 1.04 5.86
N ILE A 39 -12.06 0.30 4.80
CA ILE A 39 -12.75 0.29 3.50
C ILE A 39 -13.87 -0.77 3.49
N GLU A 40 -13.83 -1.76 4.39
CA GLU A 40 -14.77 -2.89 4.45
C GLU A 40 -15.24 -3.21 5.88
N PRO A 41 -16.47 -3.75 6.05
CA PRO A 41 -17.00 -4.17 7.36
C PRO A 41 -16.28 -5.42 7.89
N PHE A 42 -15.89 -5.40 9.17
CA PHE A 42 -15.26 -6.52 9.88
C PHE A 42 -16.12 -7.78 9.80
N PHE A 43 -15.66 -8.85 9.16
CA PHE A 43 -16.27 -10.17 9.27
C PHE A 43 -15.22 -11.28 9.47
N LEU A 44 -15.39 -12.01 10.58
CA LEU A 44 -15.01 -13.41 10.86
C LEU A 44 -13.54 -13.87 10.75
N GLU A 45 -12.66 -13.20 10.01
CA GLU A 45 -11.21 -13.50 9.99
C GLU A 45 -10.45 -12.77 11.11
N SER A 46 -9.30 -13.31 11.52
CA SER A 46 -8.34 -12.56 12.33
C SER A 46 -7.93 -11.31 11.56
N PRO A 47 -8.08 -10.09 12.14
CA PRO A 47 -7.71 -8.85 11.45
C PRO A 47 -6.31 -8.91 10.83
N MET A 48 -5.38 -9.60 11.49
CA MET A 48 -4.00 -9.73 11.06
C MET A 48 -3.82 -10.47 9.73
N GLU A 49 -4.53 -11.58 9.52
CA GLU A 49 -4.37 -12.39 8.30
C GLU A 49 -4.94 -11.66 7.09
N THR A 50 -6.08 -10.98 7.27
CA THR A 50 -6.67 -10.13 6.25
C THR A 50 -5.74 -8.98 5.86
N ILE A 51 -5.16 -8.29 6.85
CA ILE A 51 -4.19 -7.20 6.60
C ILE A 51 -2.97 -7.72 5.83
N LYS A 52 -2.38 -8.83 6.27
CA LYS A 52 -1.23 -9.46 5.61
C LYS A 52 -1.52 -9.68 4.12
N ARG A 53 -2.64 -10.35 3.82
CA ARG A 53 -3.06 -10.64 2.45
C ARG A 53 -3.19 -9.38 1.61
N TRP A 54 -3.80 -8.32 2.15
CA TRP A 54 -3.93 -7.05 1.41
C TRP A 54 -2.61 -6.35 1.17
N ILE A 55 -1.67 -6.40 2.12
CA ILE A 55 -0.32 -5.86 1.92
C ILE A 55 0.42 -6.70 0.87
N ASP A 56 0.34 -8.02 0.94
CA ASP A 56 0.97 -8.96 0.00
C ASP A 56 0.50 -8.69 -1.44
N GLU A 57 -0.80 -8.47 -1.64
CA GLU A 57 -1.43 -8.20 -2.93
C GLU A 57 -1.22 -6.77 -3.43
N SER A 58 -0.79 -5.84 -2.57
CA SER A 58 -0.61 -4.43 -2.94
C SER A 58 0.72 -4.19 -3.63
N ASP A 59 0.74 -3.28 -4.60
CA ASP A 59 1.95 -2.85 -5.31
C ASP A 59 2.67 -1.71 -4.59
N VAL A 60 1.92 -0.86 -3.90
CA VAL A 60 2.39 0.35 -3.24
C VAL A 60 1.79 0.43 -1.84
N TYR A 61 2.57 0.90 -0.88
CA TYR A 61 2.11 1.13 0.48
C TYR A 61 2.23 2.63 0.83
N ILE A 62 1.17 3.17 1.42
CA ILE A 62 1.06 4.55 1.86
C ILE A 62 0.81 4.55 3.37
N LEU A 63 1.64 5.27 4.10
CA LEU A 63 1.42 5.53 5.51
C LEU A 63 0.88 6.96 5.71
N ILE A 64 -0.16 7.13 6.53
CA ILE A 64 -0.59 8.45 7.02
C ILE A 64 -0.37 8.50 8.53
N LEU A 65 0.47 9.41 8.99
CA LEU A 65 0.79 9.62 10.40
C LEU A 65 0.12 10.87 10.96
N GLY A 66 -0.68 10.65 12.00
CA GLY A 66 -1.34 11.68 12.81
C GLY A 66 -0.57 11.96 14.10
N GLY A 67 -1.29 11.99 15.23
CA GLY A 67 -0.71 12.31 16.54
C GLY A 67 -0.75 11.16 17.56
N ILE A 68 -1.22 9.99 17.16
CA ILE A 68 -1.37 8.82 18.05
C ILE A 68 -0.71 7.57 17.46
N TYR A 69 -0.24 6.67 18.31
CA TYR A 69 0.42 5.43 17.88
C TYR A 69 -0.52 4.42 17.20
N GLY A 70 -1.78 4.42 17.63
CA GLY A 70 -2.80 3.45 17.22
C GLY A 70 -3.01 2.32 18.22
N THR A 71 -3.84 1.36 17.84
CA THR A 71 -4.16 0.18 18.66
C THR A 71 -2.96 -0.75 18.74
N MET A 72 -2.60 -1.18 19.95
CA MET A 72 -1.54 -2.15 20.20
C MET A 72 -1.93 -3.56 19.72
N LEU A 73 -0.93 -4.32 19.27
CA LEU A 73 -1.05 -5.75 19.07
C LEU A 73 -1.34 -6.47 20.40
N PRO A 74 -1.94 -7.68 20.37
CA PRO A 74 -2.23 -8.45 21.59
C PRO A 74 -1.01 -8.76 22.46
N ASP A 75 0.20 -8.74 21.89
CA ASP A 75 1.47 -8.96 22.59
C ASP A 75 2.15 -7.67 23.08
N ASP A 76 1.50 -6.51 22.90
CA ASP A 76 1.98 -5.17 23.28
C ASP A 76 3.33 -4.73 22.65
N SER A 77 3.78 -5.46 21.63
CA SER A 77 5.08 -5.20 20.99
C SER A 77 5.09 -3.89 20.20
N LYS A 78 4.07 -3.68 19.36
CA LYS A 78 3.89 -2.49 18.52
C LYS A 78 2.42 -2.28 18.18
N SER A 79 2.09 -1.11 17.62
CA SER A 79 0.76 -0.87 17.10
C SER A 79 0.53 -1.63 15.79
N TYR A 80 -0.73 -1.88 15.44
CA TYR A 80 -1.08 -2.46 14.14
C TYR A 80 -0.47 -1.66 12.98
N THR A 81 -0.57 -0.33 13.01
CA THR A 81 0.00 0.57 12.00
C THR A 81 1.53 0.43 11.86
N HIS A 82 2.25 0.34 12.98
CA HIS A 82 3.70 0.11 12.95
C HIS A 82 4.01 -1.29 12.40
N TRP A 83 3.29 -2.31 12.84
CA TRP A 83 3.48 -3.66 12.33
C TRP A 83 3.22 -3.75 10.81
N GLU A 84 2.18 -3.09 10.31
CA GLU A 84 1.88 -2.99 8.88
C GLU A 84 3.03 -2.35 8.10
N TYR A 85 3.62 -1.27 8.65
CA TYR A 85 4.73 -0.55 8.02
C TYR A 85 5.97 -1.42 7.88
N ASP A 86 6.34 -2.12 8.95
CA ASP A 86 7.47 -3.05 8.97
C ASP A 86 7.25 -4.19 7.97
N TYR A 87 6.07 -4.82 8.02
CA TYR A 87 5.74 -5.95 7.16
C TYR A 87 5.78 -5.58 5.67
N ALA A 88 5.26 -4.41 5.31
CA ALA A 88 5.38 -3.90 3.94
C ALA A 88 6.85 -3.64 3.53
N GLY A 89 7.69 -3.24 4.48
CA GLY A 89 9.14 -3.09 4.28
C GLY A 89 9.87 -4.41 4.09
N GLU A 90 9.56 -5.42 4.88
CA GLU A 90 10.11 -6.79 4.77
C GLU A 90 9.82 -7.40 3.39
N LEU A 91 8.66 -7.10 2.80
CA LEU A 91 8.27 -7.52 1.45
C LEU A 91 8.89 -6.67 0.34
N GLY A 92 9.64 -5.61 0.67
CA GLY A 92 10.25 -4.71 -0.30
C GLY A 92 9.24 -3.84 -1.07
N LYS A 93 8.03 -3.64 -0.54
CA LYS A 93 7.02 -2.80 -1.20
C LYS A 93 7.52 -1.35 -1.25
N PRO A 94 7.37 -0.64 -2.39
CA PRO A 94 7.57 0.79 -2.43
C PRO A 94 6.64 1.53 -1.45
N ARG A 95 7.25 2.31 -0.56
CA ARG A 95 6.59 3.01 0.55
C ARG A 95 6.83 4.52 0.49
N PHE A 96 5.86 5.31 0.92
CA PHE A 96 6.03 6.71 1.27
C PHE A 96 5.05 7.10 2.37
N ALA A 97 5.36 8.17 3.12
CA ALA A 97 4.55 8.60 4.24
C ALA A 97 4.04 10.04 4.08
N LEU A 98 2.80 10.24 4.52
CA LEU A 98 2.10 11.49 4.64
C LEU A 98 2.03 11.81 6.14
N VAL A 99 2.66 12.89 6.59
CA VAL A 99 2.78 13.20 8.02
C VAL A 99 2.08 14.51 8.31
N LEU A 100 1.09 14.50 9.21
CA LEU A 100 0.42 15.74 9.61
C LEU A 100 1.41 16.71 10.25
N THR A 101 1.26 17.99 9.90
CA THR A 101 2.00 19.10 10.54
C THR A 101 1.51 19.31 11.97
N ASP A 102 2.36 19.89 12.82
CA ASP A 102 1.99 20.21 14.20
C ASP A 102 0.81 21.20 14.24
N GLU A 103 0.71 22.11 13.28
CA GLU A 103 -0.42 23.03 13.12
C GLU A 103 -1.73 22.29 12.80
N ALA A 104 -1.68 21.29 11.91
CA ALA A 104 -2.85 20.46 11.58
C ALA A 104 -3.27 19.59 12.75
N LEU A 105 -2.32 19.02 13.49
CA LEU A 105 -2.60 18.24 14.69
C LEU A 105 -3.33 19.07 15.75
N ARG A 106 -2.89 20.30 16.02
CA ARG A 106 -3.55 21.20 16.99
C ARG A 106 -5.02 21.53 16.67
N GLN A 107 -5.46 21.33 15.43
CA GLN A 107 -6.86 21.56 15.01
C GLN A 107 -7.75 20.33 15.21
N LYS A 108 -7.18 19.16 15.49
CA LYS A 108 -7.94 17.94 15.71
C LYS A 108 -8.63 17.99 17.09
N PRO A 109 -9.83 17.38 17.21
CA PRO A 109 -10.62 17.42 18.44
C PRO A 109 -10.11 16.49 19.56
N TYR A 110 -8.95 15.87 19.37
CA TYR A 110 -8.39 14.87 20.28
C TYR A 110 -7.27 15.51 21.11
N ASP A 111 -7.36 15.34 22.43
CA ASP A 111 -6.26 15.69 23.32
C ASP A 111 -5.18 14.60 23.14
N PHE A 112 -4.12 14.93 22.39
CA PHE A 112 -2.97 14.04 22.14
C PHE A 112 -2.13 13.79 23.40
N VAL A 113 -2.46 14.51 24.47
CA VAL A 113 -1.81 14.44 25.76
C VAL A 113 -2.45 13.27 26.51
N VAL A 114 -1.61 12.30 26.88
CA VAL A 114 -1.96 11.06 27.60
C VAL A 114 -2.28 9.87 26.67
N MET A 115 -1.26 9.39 25.95
CA MET A 115 -1.23 7.97 25.60
C MET A 115 0.04 7.34 26.16
N SER A 116 -0.11 6.18 26.82
CA SER A 116 0.96 5.31 27.33
C SER A 116 2.06 5.03 26.32
N ASP A 117 1.74 5.13 25.03
CA ASP A 117 2.60 4.72 23.92
C ASP A 117 3.17 5.90 23.12
N TYR A 118 3.19 7.11 23.70
CA TYR A 118 3.75 8.29 23.02
C TYR A 118 5.24 8.13 22.69
N GLU A 119 6.03 7.53 23.58
CA GLU A 119 7.45 7.24 23.33
C GLU A 119 7.62 6.28 22.14
N LYS A 120 6.90 5.15 22.14
CA LYS A 120 6.85 4.20 21.01
C LYS A 120 6.43 4.88 19.70
N PHE A 121 5.48 5.82 19.77
CA PHE A 121 5.07 6.60 18.60
C PHE A 121 6.18 7.52 18.07
N GLN A 122 6.90 8.23 18.94
CA GLN A 122 7.99 9.09 18.52
C GLN A 122 9.13 8.29 17.88
N GLU A 123 9.49 7.15 18.47
CA GLU A 123 10.47 6.22 17.89
C GLU A 123 10.04 5.73 16.50
N PHE A 124 8.79 5.30 16.37
CA PHE A 124 8.24 4.87 15.08
C PHE A 124 8.22 6.02 14.06
N LYS A 125 7.76 7.21 14.44
CA LYS A 125 7.73 8.39 13.56
C LYS A 125 9.13 8.74 13.09
N GLN A 126 10.13 8.70 13.98
CA GLN A 126 11.53 8.97 13.64
C GLN A 126 12.07 7.92 12.65
N SER A 127 11.83 6.63 12.91
CA SER A 127 12.21 5.54 12.00
C SER A 127 11.64 5.73 10.59
N VAL A 128 10.35 6.07 10.49
CA VAL A 128 9.68 6.36 9.21
C VAL A 128 10.35 7.54 8.50
N MET A 129 10.70 8.61 9.22
CA MET A 129 11.36 9.80 8.66
C MET A 129 12.76 9.53 8.10
N GLU A 130 13.44 8.50 8.60
CA GLU A 130 14.78 8.10 8.14
C GLU A 130 14.73 7.11 6.97
N ASP A 131 13.66 6.33 6.86
CA ASP A 131 13.52 5.21 5.93
C ASP A 131 12.87 5.60 4.58
N VAL A 132 11.87 6.50 4.59
CA VAL A 132 11.07 6.81 3.39
C VAL A 132 10.91 8.30 3.11
N SER A 133 10.48 8.62 1.88
CA SER A 133 10.10 10.00 1.53
C SER A 133 8.89 10.46 2.35
N ILE A 134 9.02 11.63 2.96
CA ILE A 134 8.01 12.25 3.82
C ILE A 134 7.35 13.44 3.11
N PHE A 135 6.02 13.50 3.18
CA PHE A 135 5.22 14.60 2.70
C PHE A 135 4.38 15.17 3.83
N HIS A 136 4.62 16.44 4.18
CA HIS A 136 3.90 17.09 5.26
C HIS A 136 2.50 17.54 4.83
N ILE A 137 1.51 17.27 5.69
CA ILE A 137 0.10 17.52 5.44
C ILE A 137 -0.42 18.57 6.42
N ALA A 138 -0.74 19.75 5.89
CA ALA A 138 -1.44 20.79 6.65
C ALA A 138 -2.97 20.71 6.46
N GLU A 139 -3.41 20.14 5.33
CA GLU A 139 -4.82 20.10 4.91
C GLU A 139 -5.07 18.87 4.04
N GLU A 140 -6.30 18.38 3.98
CA GLU A 140 -6.69 17.19 3.22
C GLU A 140 -6.35 17.27 1.72
N TRP A 141 -6.33 18.45 1.11
CA TRP A 141 -6.02 18.58 -0.30
C TRP A 141 -4.56 18.19 -0.62
N HIS A 142 -3.65 18.36 0.35
CA HIS A 142 -2.26 17.90 0.21
C HIS A 142 -2.19 16.38 0.04
N VAL A 143 -3.02 15.63 0.77
CA VAL A 143 -3.10 14.15 0.64
C VAL A 143 -3.42 13.78 -0.81
N ARG A 144 -4.44 14.43 -1.38
CA ARG A 144 -4.87 14.17 -2.76
C ARG A 144 -3.76 14.52 -3.75
N TRP A 145 -3.12 15.67 -3.58
CA TRP A 145 -2.05 16.14 -4.45
C TRP A 145 -0.83 15.19 -4.43
N VAL A 146 -0.31 14.85 -3.25
CA VAL A 146 0.85 13.95 -3.10
C VAL A 146 0.57 12.59 -3.74
N ILE A 147 -0.60 12.01 -3.47
CA ILE A 147 -0.96 10.69 -4.00
C ILE A 147 -1.06 10.73 -5.53
N HIS A 148 -1.65 11.77 -6.12
CA HIS A 148 -1.70 11.91 -7.57
C HIS A 148 -0.30 11.99 -8.21
N GLU A 149 0.59 12.79 -7.63
CA GLU A 149 1.97 12.93 -8.10
C GLU A 149 2.74 11.59 -7.98
N LYS A 150 2.71 10.95 -6.81
CA LYS A 150 3.42 9.68 -6.56
C LYS A 150 2.88 8.53 -7.39
N LEU A 151 1.57 8.40 -7.57
CA LEU A 151 1.01 7.32 -8.39
C LEU A 151 1.26 7.52 -9.88
N LYS A 152 1.37 8.77 -10.35
CA LYS A 152 1.80 9.06 -11.72
C LYS A 152 3.24 8.58 -11.96
N GLU A 153 4.14 8.79 -11.00
CA GLU A 153 5.51 8.29 -11.02
C GLU A 153 5.54 6.75 -10.98
N TYR A 154 4.86 6.13 -10.01
CA TYR A 154 4.85 4.67 -9.84
C TYR A 154 4.19 3.93 -10.98
N ARG A 155 3.25 4.55 -11.70
CA ARG A 155 2.67 3.95 -12.91
C ARG A 155 3.73 3.65 -13.98
N GLY A 156 4.81 4.42 -14.03
CA GLY A 156 5.92 4.24 -14.98
C GLY A 156 6.98 3.23 -14.56
N ARG A 157 6.90 2.67 -13.34
CA ARG A 157 7.86 1.70 -12.82
C ARG A 157 7.63 0.32 -13.40
N ASP A 158 8.66 -0.31 -13.97
CA ASP A 158 8.57 -1.65 -14.55
C ASP A 158 8.60 -2.78 -13.50
N ASP A 159 9.13 -2.50 -12.31
CA ASP A 159 9.18 -3.46 -11.19
C ASP A 159 7.83 -3.65 -10.48
N LEU A 160 6.83 -2.81 -10.80
CA LEU A 160 5.48 -2.92 -10.27
C LEU A 160 4.55 -3.65 -11.26
N ASN A 161 4.01 -4.79 -10.84
CA ASN A 161 3.20 -5.67 -11.68
C ASN A 161 1.81 -5.08 -11.94
N GLY A 162 1.09 -4.73 -10.88
CA GLY A 162 -0.29 -4.26 -10.94
C GLY A 162 -1.29 -5.25 -11.54
N TRP A 163 -2.52 -4.77 -11.63
CA TRP A 163 -3.66 -5.46 -12.19
C TRP A 163 -3.91 -5.07 -13.63
N VAL A 164 -4.16 -6.05 -14.48
CA VAL A 164 -4.52 -5.87 -15.88
C VAL A 164 -5.87 -6.51 -16.16
N SER A 165 -6.65 -5.93 -17.06
CA SER A 165 -7.90 -6.58 -17.47
C SER A 165 -7.57 -7.90 -18.16
N GLY A 166 -8.34 -8.97 -17.86
CA GLY A 166 -8.23 -10.23 -18.60
C GLY A 166 -8.41 -10.07 -20.12
N LYS A 167 -9.09 -8.99 -20.56
CA LYS A 167 -9.23 -8.63 -21.98
C LYS A 167 -7.92 -8.16 -22.63
N ASP A 168 -7.01 -7.62 -21.83
CA ASP A 168 -5.73 -7.11 -22.31
C ASP A 168 -4.66 -8.20 -22.37
N ILE A 169 -4.93 -9.38 -21.79
CA ILE A 169 -4.01 -10.52 -21.78
C ILE A 169 -4.08 -11.17 -23.18
N PRO A 170 -2.95 -11.32 -23.89
CA PRO A 170 -2.89 -12.07 -25.14
C PRO A 170 -3.48 -13.46 -24.95
N ASP A 171 -4.09 -14.03 -25.99
CA ASP A 171 -4.70 -15.35 -25.94
C ASP A 171 -3.66 -16.41 -25.51
N VAL A 172 -3.66 -16.70 -24.20
CA VAL A 172 -2.70 -17.59 -23.57
C VAL A 172 -2.81 -18.99 -24.18
N GLN A 173 -4.00 -19.37 -24.65
CA GLN A 173 -4.19 -20.65 -25.34
C GLN A 173 -3.43 -20.69 -26.65
N LYS A 174 -3.49 -19.65 -27.47
CA LYS A 174 -2.68 -19.57 -28.70
C LYS A 174 -1.19 -19.60 -28.41
N LEU A 175 -0.74 -18.90 -27.38
CA LEU A 175 0.66 -18.95 -26.96
C LEU A 175 1.08 -20.35 -26.50
N LEU A 176 0.22 -21.07 -25.76
CA LEU A 176 0.48 -22.44 -25.33
C LEU A 176 0.51 -23.43 -26.51
N GLU A 177 -0.43 -23.29 -27.46
CA GLU A 177 -0.47 -24.09 -28.69
C GLU A 177 0.78 -23.87 -29.55
N GLU A 178 1.21 -22.63 -29.71
CA GLU A 178 2.41 -22.28 -30.46
C GLU A 178 3.68 -22.79 -29.75
N ASN A 179 3.75 -22.71 -28.41
CA ASN A 179 4.85 -23.26 -27.63
C ASN A 179 4.91 -24.80 -27.76
N ALA A 180 3.77 -25.49 -27.71
CA ALA A 180 3.70 -26.94 -27.90
C ALA A 180 4.17 -27.33 -29.32
N ARG A 181 3.76 -26.57 -30.35
CA ARG A 181 4.21 -26.77 -31.72
C ARG A 181 5.73 -26.57 -31.86
N LEU A 182 6.27 -25.46 -31.35
CA LEU A 182 7.70 -25.15 -31.42
C LEU A 182 8.55 -26.21 -30.71
N ASN A 183 8.10 -26.69 -29.54
CA ASN A 183 8.78 -27.77 -28.83
C ASN A 183 8.78 -29.08 -29.63
N ALA A 184 7.68 -29.43 -30.30
CA ALA A 184 7.62 -30.59 -31.18
C ALA A 184 8.55 -30.46 -32.39
N GLU A 185 8.71 -29.25 -32.91
CA GLU A 185 9.61 -28.96 -34.04
C GLU A 185 11.08 -29.04 -33.62
N LEU A 186 11.44 -28.47 -32.46
CA LEU A 186 12.78 -28.59 -31.86
C LEU A 186 13.18 -30.06 -31.62
N GLU A 187 12.25 -30.89 -31.14
CA GLU A 187 12.51 -32.32 -30.96
C GLU A 187 12.73 -33.07 -32.27
N LYS A 188 12.10 -32.63 -33.38
CA LYS A 188 12.38 -33.19 -34.71
C LYS A 188 13.77 -32.80 -35.20
N TYR A 189 14.17 -31.54 -35.04
CA TYR A 189 15.51 -31.08 -35.43
C TYR A 189 16.62 -31.77 -34.62
N LYS A 190 16.46 -31.89 -33.29
CA LYS A 190 17.42 -32.62 -32.44
C LYS A 190 17.58 -34.10 -32.80
N ARG A 191 16.55 -34.72 -33.37
CA ARG A 191 16.60 -36.10 -33.85
C ARG A 191 17.19 -36.22 -35.25
N ALA A 192 17.18 -35.16 -36.06
CA ALA A 192 17.76 -35.13 -37.40
C ALA A 192 19.28 -34.85 -37.39
N ASP A 193 19.79 -34.21 -36.33
CA ASP A 193 21.23 -33.95 -36.11
C ASP A 193 21.96 -35.08 -35.34
N LYS A 194 21.29 -36.20 -35.07
CA LYS A 194 21.87 -37.43 -34.47
C LYS A 194 21.95 -38.55 -35.50
#